data_AF-A0A842YJJ8-F1
#
_entry.id   AF-A0A842YJJ8-F1
#
_cell.length_a   1.000
_cell.length_b   1.000
_cell.length_c   1.000
_cell.angle_alpha   90.00
_cell.angle_beta   90.00
_cell.angle_gamma   90.00
#
_symmetry.space_group_name_H-M   'P 1'
#
loop_
_entity.id
_entity.type
_entity.pdbx_description
1 polymer ?
#
loop_
_entity_poly.entity_id
_entity_poly.type
_entity_poly.pdbx_seq_one_letter_code
_entity_poly.pdbx_strand_id
1 'polypeptide(L)'
;IKEGKKPVLPEIVITKGKALAASELKNPYAYGKAMAAFEMARGVADLTTEGVFKTEDRDEIIQKVTAAHEMIRQAARLADDAREMEKANDSVVRITHFKSGERRKKTELFGKYEK
;
A
#
# COMPACT_ATOMS: atom_id res chain seq x y z
N ILE A 1 -13.86 7.40 -22.38
CA ILE A 1 -14.20 6.10 -23.00
C ILE A 1 -15.71 5.95 -23.20
N LYS A 2 -16.53 5.88 -22.15
CA LYS A 2 -18.01 5.75 -22.29
C LYS A 2 -18.67 6.90 -23.08
N GLU A 3 -18.09 8.09 -23.04
CA GLU A 3 -18.55 9.27 -23.80
C GLU A 3 -18.02 9.31 -25.25
N GLY A 4 -17.38 8.25 -25.76
CA GLY A 4 -16.80 8.21 -27.12
C GLY A 4 -15.56 9.11 -27.34
N LYS A 5 -15.19 9.93 -26.36
CA LYS A 5 -13.99 10.78 -26.38
C LYS A 5 -12.71 9.95 -26.25
N LYS A 6 -11.64 10.40 -26.93
CA LYS A 6 -10.28 9.85 -26.79
C LYS A 6 -9.86 9.89 -25.31
N PRO A 7 -9.49 8.75 -24.72
CA PRO A 7 -9.08 8.72 -23.32
C PRO A 7 -7.76 9.46 -23.11
N VAL A 8 -7.65 10.16 -21.99
CA VAL A 8 -6.38 10.72 -21.50
C VAL A 8 -5.76 9.68 -20.56
N LEU A 9 -4.47 9.39 -20.76
CA LEU A 9 -3.75 8.45 -19.91
C LEU A 9 -3.38 9.11 -18.57
N PRO A 10 -3.42 8.36 -17.46
CA PRO A 10 -3.05 8.91 -16.16
C PRO A 10 -1.53 9.09 -16.05
N GLU A 11 -1.10 10.29 -15.67
CA GLU A 11 0.30 10.60 -15.33
C GLU A 11 0.40 10.70 -13.80
N ILE A 12 0.57 9.56 -13.13
CA ILE A 12 0.48 9.48 -11.67
C ILE A 12 1.74 8.84 -11.08
N VAL A 13 2.45 9.61 -10.25
CA VAL A 13 3.43 9.08 -9.30
C VAL A 13 2.74 8.87 -7.96
N ILE A 14 2.71 7.62 -7.47
CA ILE A 14 2.18 7.28 -6.16
C ILE A 14 3.27 7.50 -5.11
N THR A 15 3.18 8.64 -4.43
CA THR A 15 4.02 8.93 -3.26
C THR A 15 3.38 8.37 -2.00
N LYS A 16 4.16 8.28 -0.92
CA LYS A 16 3.66 7.94 0.42
C LYS A 16 2.42 8.74 0.82
N GLY A 17 2.47 10.06 0.62
CA GLY A 17 1.34 10.96 0.94
C GLY A 17 0.09 10.64 0.11
N LYS A 18 0.26 10.38 -1.19
CA LYS A 18 -0.87 10.00 -2.06
C LYS A 18 -1.44 8.62 -1.70
N ALA A 19 -0.58 7.65 -1.43
CA ALA A 19 -0.99 6.30 -1.05
C ALA A 19 -1.77 6.30 0.28
N LEU A 20 -1.29 7.04 1.27
CA LEU A 20 -1.94 7.13 2.58
C LEU A 20 -3.21 7.99 2.57
N ALA A 21 -3.25 9.06 1.77
CA ALA A 21 -4.48 9.81 1.57
C ALA A 21 -5.57 8.93 0.94
N ALA A 22 -5.19 8.09 -0.04
CA ALA A 22 -6.10 7.17 -0.71
C ALA A 22 -6.48 5.93 0.12
N SER A 23 -5.71 5.59 1.17
CA SER A 23 -6.06 4.46 2.05
C SER A 23 -7.21 4.78 3.00
N GLU A 24 -7.48 6.06 3.24
CA GLU A 24 -8.58 6.56 4.07
C GLU A 24 -8.62 5.97 5.50
N LEU A 25 -7.46 5.56 6.01
CA LEU A 25 -7.30 5.03 7.38
C LEU A 25 -7.80 6.07 8.39
N LYS A 26 -8.63 5.62 9.34
CA LYS A 26 -9.22 6.49 10.36
C LYS A 26 -8.37 6.54 11.62
N ASN A 27 -7.78 5.41 12.01
CA ASN A 27 -6.93 5.32 13.18
C ASN A 27 -5.55 5.95 12.90
N PRO A 28 -5.10 6.94 13.69
CA PRO A 28 -3.83 7.62 13.47
C PRO A 28 -2.62 6.69 13.61
N TYR A 29 -2.70 5.64 14.44
CA TYR A 29 -1.65 4.65 14.57
C TYR A 29 -1.64 3.65 13.41
N ALA A 30 -2.81 3.28 12.88
CA ALA A 30 -2.89 2.53 11.63
C ALA A 30 -2.26 3.31 10.48
N TYR A 31 -2.53 4.62 10.41
CA TYR A 31 -1.90 5.52 9.44
C TYR A 31 -0.37 5.54 9.58
N GLY A 32 0.15 5.67 10.81
CA GLY A 32 1.59 5.60 11.09
C GLY A 32 2.22 4.27 10.68
N LYS A 33 1.57 3.13 10.98
CA LYS A 33 2.04 1.80 10.58
C LYS A 33 2.06 1.62 9.07
N ALA A 34 1.00 2.04 8.37
CA ALA A 34 0.96 2.03 6.91
C ALA A 34 2.03 2.94 6.29
N MET A 35 2.31 4.09 6.92
CA MET A 35 3.38 4.98 6.51
C MET A 35 4.75 4.31 6.61
N ALA A 36 5.03 3.67 7.74
CA ALA A 36 6.26 2.92 7.96
C ALA A 36 6.39 1.75 6.97
N ALA A 37 5.30 0.99 6.74
CA ALA A 37 5.27 -0.09 5.75
C ALA A 37 5.62 0.42 4.35
N PHE A 38 5.07 1.56 3.92
CA PHE A 38 5.40 2.16 2.62
C PHE A 38 6.89 2.52 2.51
N GLU A 39 7.44 3.17 3.54
CA GLU A 39 8.84 3.60 3.55
C GLU A 39 9.80 2.41 3.54
N MET A 40 9.50 1.37 4.32
CA MET A 40 10.27 0.12 4.31
C MET A 40 10.20 -0.55 2.93
N ALA A 41 9.01 -0.69 2.36
CA ALA A 41 8.85 -1.28 1.03
C ALA A 41 9.57 -0.49 -0.06
N ARG A 42 9.65 0.85 0.06
CA ARG A 42 10.44 1.68 -0.84
C ARG A 42 11.94 1.45 -0.66
N GLY A 43 12.44 1.41 0.59
CA GLY A 43 13.87 1.21 0.88
C GLY A 43 14.42 -0.15 0.44
N VAL A 44 13.56 -1.17 0.30
CA VAL A 44 13.92 -2.47 -0.29
C VAL A 44 14.51 -2.31 -1.69
N ALA A 45 14.03 -1.35 -2.49
CA ALA A 45 14.56 -1.11 -3.84
C ALA A 45 16.00 -0.55 -3.79
N ASP A 46 16.31 0.30 -2.83
CA ASP A 46 17.66 0.87 -2.65
C ASP A 46 18.65 -0.24 -2.26
N LEU A 47 18.27 -1.08 -1.28
CA LEU A 47 19.11 -2.17 -0.79
C LEU A 47 19.32 -3.27 -1.83
N THR A 48 18.29 -3.63 -2.60
CA THR A 48 18.44 -4.58 -3.71
C THR A 48 19.26 -4.01 -4.85
N THR A 49 19.14 -2.71 -5.15
CA THR A 49 19.98 -2.04 -6.16
C THR A 49 21.45 -2.06 -5.76
N GLU A 50 21.74 -1.77 -4.49
CA GLU A 50 23.11 -1.85 -3.97
C GLU A 50 23.66 -3.28 -4.02
N GLY A 51 22.87 -4.26 -3.59
CA GLY A 51 23.27 -5.67 -3.62
C GLY A 51 23.52 -6.16 -5.04
N VAL A 52 22.60 -5.94 -5.98
CA VAL A 52 22.68 -6.58 -7.31
C VAL A 52 23.60 -5.84 -8.27
N PHE A 53 23.69 -4.51 -8.18
CA PHE A 53 24.37 -3.70 -9.21
C PHE A 53 25.62 -2.97 -8.73
N LYS A 54 25.86 -2.89 -7.42
CA LYS A 54 26.98 -2.10 -6.85
C LYS A 54 27.92 -2.91 -5.97
N THR A 55 27.63 -4.18 -5.74
CA THR A 55 28.42 -5.08 -4.90
C THR A 55 28.99 -6.20 -5.78
N GLU A 56 30.27 -6.53 -5.61
CA GLU A 56 30.93 -7.59 -6.38
C GLU A 56 31.12 -8.88 -5.57
N ASP A 57 31.30 -8.78 -4.25
CA ASP A 57 31.48 -9.94 -3.39
C ASP A 57 30.17 -10.75 -3.28
N ARG A 58 30.25 -12.04 -3.62
CA ARG A 58 29.08 -12.92 -3.68
C ARG A 58 28.36 -13.02 -2.34
N ASP A 59 29.09 -13.16 -1.24
CA ASP A 59 28.48 -13.40 0.05
C ASP A 59 27.84 -12.11 0.59
N GLU A 60 28.44 -10.95 0.32
CA GLU A 60 27.86 -9.63 0.58
C GLU A 60 26.59 -9.38 -0.24
N ILE A 61 26.57 -9.74 -1.54
CA ILE A 61 25.37 -9.67 -2.39
C ILE A 61 24.23 -10.47 -1.75
N ILE A 62 24.50 -11.74 -1.40
CA ILE A 62 23.50 -12.64 -0.83
C ILE A 62 22.95 -12.07 0.48
N GLN A 63 23.81 -11.53 1.35
CA GLN A 63 23.40 -10.90 2.61
C GLN A 63 22.50 -9.69 2.37
N LYS A 64 22.86 -8.77 1.46
CA LYS A 64 22.06 -7.57 1.13
C LYS A 64 20.69 -7.93 0.57
N VAL A 65 20.65 -8.85 -0.39
CA VAL A 65 19.38 -9.30 -1.00
C VAL A 65 18.51 -10.02 0.04
N THR A 66 19.10 -10.85 0.91
CA THR A 66 18.36 -11.51 2.00
C THR A 66 17.80 -10.49 3.00
N ALA A 67 18.59 -9.50 3.40
CA ALA A 67 18.14 -8.43 4.29
C ALA A 67 16.99 -7.62 3.68
N ALA A 68 17.02 -7.36 2.37
CA ALA A 68 15.93 -6.71 1.66
C ALA A 68 14.63 -7.53 1.70
N HIS A 69 14.71 -8.85 1.58
CA HIS A 69 13.54 -9.73 1.69
C HIS A 69 12.97 -9.78 3.12
N GLU A 70 13.82 -9.73 4.16
CA GLU A 70 13.33 -9.60 5.54
C GLU A 70 12.71 -8.22 5.80
N MET A 71 13.24 -7.15 5.19
CA MET A 71 12.65 -5.81 5.29
C MET A 71 11.25 -5.75 4.67
N ILE A 72 11.04 -6.29 3.46
CA ILE A 72 9.69 -6.31 2.85
C ILE A 72 8.72 -7.19 3.64
N ARG A 73 9.21 -8.25 4.28
CA ARG A 73 8.40 -9.09 5.18
C ARG A 73 7.90 -8.32 6.39
N GLN A 74 8.76 -7.51 7.03
CA GLN A 74 8.31 -6.66 8.15
C GLN A 74 7.37 -5.53 7.68
N ALA A 75 7.60 -4.98 6.49
CA ALA A 75 6.68 -4.01 5.89
C ALA A 75 5.27 -4.60 5.71
N ALA A 76 5.17 -5.84 5.21
CA ALA A 76 3.90 -6.54 5.04
C ALA A 76 3.17 -6.74 6.38
N ARG A 77 3.90 -7.09 7.45
CA ARG A 77 3.35 -7.20 8.81
C ARG A 77 2.81 -5.88 9.34
N LEU A 78 3.52 -4.78 9.13
CA LEU A 78 3.02 -3.46 9.54
C LEU A 78 1.76 -3.03 8.77
N ALA A 79 1.67 -3.38 7.48
CA ALA A 79 0.46 -3.14 6.69
C ALA A 79 -0.73 -3.98 7.19
N ASP A 80 -0.48 -5.24 7.58
CA ASP A 80 -1.48 -6.12 8.19
C ASP A 80 -1.96 -5.55 9.53
N ASP A 81 -1.03 -5.22 10.44
CA ASP A 81 -1.35 -4.57 11.72
C ASP A 81 -2.20 -3.31 11.53
N ALA A 82 -1.86 -2.45 10.57
CA ALA A 82 -2.63 -1.25 10.27
C ALA A 82 -4.08 -1.59 9.90
N ARG A 83 -4.28 -2.69 9.16
CA ARG A 83 -5.63 -3.16 8.78
C ARG A 83 -6.37 -3.80 9.96
N GLU A 84 -5.69 -4.55 10.81
CA GLU A 84 -6.29 -5.09 12.04
C GLU A 84 -6.75 -3.98 12.99
N MET A 85 -6.00 -2.88 13.08
CA MET A 85 -6.41 -1.72 13.87
C MET A 85 -7.70 -1.06 13.35
N GLU A 86 -7.89 -1.00 12.02
CA GLU A 86 -9.15 -0.52 11.46
C GLU A 86 -10.31 -1.52 11.67
N LYS A 87 -10.02 -2.84 11.64
CA LYS A 87 -11.04 -3.86 11.94
C LYS A 87 -11.50 -3.76 13.39
N ALA A 88 -10.57 -3.57 14.32
CA ALA A 88 -10.88 -3.41 15.74
C ALA A 88 -11.78 -2.21 16.02
N ASN A 89 -11.71 -1.17 15.17
CA ASN A 89 -12.51 0.04 15.27
C ASN A 89 -13.78 0.02 14.39
N ASP A 90 -14.07 -1.08 13.70
CA ASP A 90 -15.10 -1.18 12.66
C ASP A 90 -15.08 -0.03 11.62
N SER A 91 -13.88 0.45 11.30
CA SER A 91 -13.67 1.63 10.44
C SER A 91 -13.10 1.30 9.06
N VAL A 92 -12.92 0.01 8.74
CA VAL A 92 -12.27 -0.45 7.51
C VAL A 92 -13.00 0.08 6.27
N VAL A 93 -12.31 0.91 5.48
CA VAL A 93 -12.85 1.36 4.19
C VAL A 93 -12.94 0.19 3.20
N ARG A 94 -14.13 0.01 2.64
CA ARG A 94 -14.45 -0.99 1.61
C ARG A 94 -15.12 -0.29 0.43
N ILE A 95 -14.47 -0.34 -0.73
CA ILE A 95 -14.97 0.22 -1.97
C ILE A 95 -15.29 -0.94 -2.92
N THR A 96 -16.52 -0.99 -3.42
CA THR A 96 -17.01 -2.10 -4.26
C THR A 96 -17.68 -1.56 -5.52
N HIS A 97 -17.49 -2.26 -6.64
CA HIS A 97 -18.18 -1.95 -7.89
C HIS A 97 -19.51 -2.71 -7.96
N PHE A 98 -20.59 -2.02 -8.28
CA PHE A 98 -21.91 -2.61 -8.49
C PHE A 98 -22.10 -2.98 -9.97
N LYS A 99 -23.17 -3.71 -10.31
CA LYS A 99 -23.47 -4.15 -11.69
C LYS A 99 -23.43 -3.01 -12.74
N SER A 100 -23.79 -1.78 -12.34
CA SER A 100 -23.73 -0.59 -13.20
C SER A 100 -22.30 -0.07 -13.46
N GLY A 101 -21.31 -0.57 -12.72
CA GLY A 101 -19.95 -0.03 -12.63
C GLY A 101 -19.81 1.14 -11.66
N GLU A 102 -20.90 1.55 -10.98
CA GLU A 102 -20.85 2.56 -9.90
C GLU A 102 -20.01 2.02 -8.73
N ARG A 103 -19.08 2.84 -8.23
CA ARG A 103 -18.36 2.56 -6.99
C ARG A 103 -19.23 2.98 -5.82
N ARG A 104 -19.33 2.13 -4.81
CA ARG A 104 -19.96 2.44 -3.53
C ARG A 104 -19.02 2.13 -2.40
N LYS A 105 -19.18 2.83 -1.29
CA LYS A 105 -18.31 2.74 -0.12
C LYS A 105 -19.09 2.32 1.12
N LYS A 106 -18.45 1.55 1.99
CA LYS A 106 -18.86 1.37 3.39
C LYS A 106 -17.65 1.27 4.32
N THR A 107 -17.84 1.60 5.60
CA THR A 107 -16.79 1.51 6.64
C THR A 107 -17.14 0.47 7.69
N GLU A 108 -18.36 0.52 8.21
CA GLU A 108 -18.86 -0.49 9.15
C GLU A 108 -19.04 -1.84 8.45
N LEU A 109 -18.71 -2.93 9.14
CA LEU A 109 -18.79 -4.27 8.62
C LEU A 109 -20.23 -4.63 8.19
N PHE A 110 -21.19 -4.35 9.06
CA PHE A 110 -22.63 -4.54 8.84
C PHE A 110 -23.34 -3.29 8.29
N GLY A 111 -22.60 -2.20 8.07
CA GLY A 111 -23.13 -0.98 7.48
C GLY A 111 -23.59 -1.16 6.04
N LYS A 112 -24.44 -0.23 5.59
CA LYS A 112 -24.91 -0.17 4.20
C LYS A 112 -23.86 0.49 3.32
N TYR A 113 -23.91 0.13 2.03
CA TYR A 113 -23.12 0.81 1.02
C TYR A 113 -23.75 2.17 0.68
N GLU A 114 -22.95 3.21 0.79
CA GLU A 114 -23.27 4.58 0.40
C GLU A 114 -22.67 4.88 -0.97
N LYS A 115 -23.27 5.84 -1.68
CA LYS A 115 -22.78 6.31 -2.97
C LYS A 115 -21.52 7.15 -2.80
#